data_AF-A0A3A0DUK9-F1
#
_entry.id   AF-A0A3A0DUK9-F1
#
_cell.length_a   1.000
_cell.length_b   1.000
_cell.length_c   1.000
_cell.angle_alpha   90.00
_cell.angle_beta   90.00
_cell.angle_gamma   90.00
#
_symmetry.space_group_name_H-M   'P 1'
#
loop_
_entity.id
_entity.type
_entity.pdbx_description
1 polymer ?
#
loop_
_entity_poly.entity_id
_entity_poly.type
_entity_poly.pdbx_seq_one_letter_code
_entity_poly.pdbx_strand_id
1 'polypeptide(L)'
;MSAMQFPRREATAFSTLVRRLAAALAALVLVCVGPAFGEIDLAAAPDWARVLLLVGGLLLVYLVWLALLPCREALWTVTWVFAIAASGGVLTLAVVLFSPRDRALPLGLGSDRVVAIAWCGVCATLLCAASVMAGRLASTRR
;
A
#
# COMPACT_ATOMS: atom_id res chain seq x y z
N MET A 1 32.24 34.33 4.92
CA MET A 1 31.38 33.30 4.32
C MET A 1 31.75 31.96 4.96
N SER A 2 31.17 31.64 6.11
CA SER A 2 31.36 30.36 6.77
C SER A 2 30.47 29.32 6.10
N ALA A 3 31.09 28.30 5.49
CA ALA A 3 30.38 27.14 4.99
C ALA A 3 29.66 26.47 6.16
N MET A 4 28.33 26.53 6.14
CA MET A 4 27.45 25.77 7.02
C MET A 4 27.72 24.28 6.74
N GLN A 5 28.63 23.67 7.50
CA GLN A 5 28.86 22.23 7.51
C GLN A 5 27.64 21.56 8.13
N PHE A 6 26.64 21.28 7.30
CA PHE A 6 25.48 20.51 7.70
C PHE A 6 25.94 19.11 8.18
N PRO A 7 25.44 18.62 9.34
CA PRO A 7 25.97 17.40 9.95
C PRO A 7 25.63 16.18 9.08
N ARG A 8 26.62 15.67 8.36
CA ARG A 8 26.53 14.50 7.45
C ARG A 8 25.94 13.24 8.10
N ARG A 9 26.10 13.09 9.42
CA ARG A 9 25.54 11.97 10.23
C ARG A 9 24.01 11.95 10.28
N GLU A 10 23.42 13.11 10.14
CA GLU A 10 22.00 13.30 10.35
C GLU A 10 21.19 12.90 9.10
N ALA A 11 21.81 13.01 7.91
CA ALA A 11 21.24 12.60 6.63
C ALA A 11 21.26 11.07 6.44
N THR A 12 22.30 10.38 6.94
CA THR A 12 22.42 8.91 6.82
C THR A 12 21.41 8.18 7.71
N ALA A 13 21.13 8.70 8.91
CA ALA A 13 20.14 8.14 9.82
C ALA A 13 18.71 8.21 9.21
N PHE A 14 18.35 9.35 8.61
CA PHE A 14 17.06 9.53 7.94
C PHE A 14 16.91 8.56 6.75
N SER A 15 17.91 8.50 5.87
CA SER A 15 17.89 7.60 4.72
C SER A 15 17.77 6.12 5.11
N THR A 16 18.39 5.72 6.22
CA THR A 16 18.28 4.34 6.74
C THR A 16 16.87 4.06 7.27
N LEU A 17 16.28 5.01 7.99
CA LEU A 17 14.93 4.89 8.52
C LEU A 17 13.89 4.80 7.38
N VAL A 18 13.99 5.67 6.36
CA VAL A 18 13.10 5.63 5.19
C VAL A 18 13.20 4.29 4.45
N ARG A 19 14.41 3.75 4.29
CA ARG A 19 14.59 2.42 3.66
C ARG A 19 14.00 1.28 4.48
N ARG A 20 14.14 1.31 5.80
CA ARG A 20 13.50 0.33 6.69
C ARG A 20 11.97 0.42 6.63
N LEU A 21 11.44 1.64 6.59
CA LEU A 21 10.02 1.88 6.39
C LEU A 21 9.56 1.31 5.05
N ALA A 22 10.25 1.64 3.95
CA ALA A 22 9.92 1.12 2.62
C ALA A 22 9.92 -0.41 2.58
N ALA A 23 10.90 -1.06 3.22
CA ALA A 23 10.94 -2.53 3.33
C ALA A 23 9.77 -3.10 4.13
N ALA A 24 9.41 -2.49 5.27
CA ALA A 24 8.27 -2.91 6.08
C ALA A 24 6.94 -2.74 5.32
N LEU A 25 6.79 -1.64 4.60
CA LEU A 25 5.63 -1.38 3.75
C LEU A 25 5.56 -2.36 2.57
N ALA A 26 6.70 -2.74 1.99
CA ALA A 26 6.73 -3.71 0.89
C ALA A 26 6.29 -5.09 1.37
N ALA A 27 6.76 -5.52 2.54
CA ALA A 27 6.31 -6.76 3.17
C ALA A 27 4.79 -6.73 3.44
N LEU A 28 4.28 -5.61 3.93
CA LEU A 28 2.84 -5.42 4.16
C LEU A 28 2.03 -5.52 2.85
N VAL A 29 2.50 -4.88 1.77
CA VAL A 29 1.84 -4.98 0.45
C VAL A 29 1.86 -6.42 -0.06
N LEU A 30 2.97 -7.15 0.09
CA LEU A 30 3.04 -8.56 -0.29
C LEU A 30 2.06 -9.41 0.50
N VAL A 31 1.91 -9.14 1.80
CA VAL A 31 0.88 -9.81 2.62
C VAL A 31 -0.50 -9.49 2.08
N CYS A 32 -0.83 -8.22 1.80
CA CYS A 32 -2.13 -7.83 1.26
C CYS A 32 -2.45 -8.50 -0.10
N VAL A 33 -1.43 -8.66 -0.95
CA VAL A 33 -1.53 -9.26 -2.28
C VAL A 33 -1.49 -10.80 -2.23
N GLY A 34 -1.09 -11.37 -1.09
CA GLY A 34 -0.99 -12.80 -0.78
C GLY A 34 -2.01 -13.71 -1.49
N PRO A 35 -3.33 -13.48 -1.34
CA PRO A 35 -4.33 -14.36 -1.94
C PRO A 35 -4.30 -14.40 -3.48
N ALA A 36 -3.76 -13.38 -4.13
CA ALA A 36 -3.66 -13.34 -5.60
C ALA A 36 -2.42 -14.05 -6.14
N PHE A 37 -1.47 -14.50 -5.30
CA PHE A 37 -0.32 -15.27 -5.77
C PHE A 37 -0.67 -16.66 -6.30
N GLY A 38 -1.87 -17.17 -6.00
CA GLY A 38 -2.37 -18.39 -6.66
C GLY A 38 -2.74 -18.18 -8.12
N GLU A 39 -2.94 -16.93 -8.55
CA GLU A 39 -3.51 -16.52 -9.84
C GLU A 39 -2.50 -15.68 -10.64
N ILE A 40 -1.25 -16.17 -10.75
CA ILE A 40 -0.17 -15.45 -11.45
C ILE A 40 -0.45 -15.30 -12.96
N ASP A 41 -1.22 -16.23 -13.54
CA ASP A 41 -1.64 -16.13 -14.93
C ASP A 41 -2.73 -15.05 -15.07
N LEU A 42 -2.30 -13.83 -15.40
CA LEU A 42 -3.17 -12.69 -15.62
C LEU A 42 -4.23 -12.96 -16.70
N ALA A 43 -3.98 -13.84 -17.68
CA ALA A 43 -4.96 -14.13 -18.73
C ALA A 43 -6.10 -15.01 -18.23
N ALA A 44 -5.84 -15.92 -17.31
CA ALA A 44 -6.84 -16.81 -16.70
C ALA A 44 -7.39 -16.29 -15.37
N ALA A 45 -6.70 -15.35 -14.72
CA ALA A 45 -7.03 -14.88 -13.39
C ALA A 45 -8.40 -14.19 -13.32
N PRO A 46 -9.13 -14.37 -12.21
CA PRO A 46 -10.35 -13.61 -11.96
C PRO A 46 -10.05 -12.12 -11.82
N ASP A 47 -11.01 -11.27 -12.18
CA ASP A 47 -10.79 -9.82 -12.24
C ASP A 47 -10.37 -9.22 -10.89
N TRP A 48 -10.82 -9.77 -9.76
CA TRP A 48 -10.38 -9.34 -8.43
C TRP A 48 -8.87 -9.54 -8.24
N ALA A 49 -8.33 -10.67 -8.68
CA ALA A 49 -6.92 -11.02 -8.52
C ALA A 49 -6.06 -10.14 -9.42
N ARG A 50 -6.51 -9.88 -10.66
CA ARG A 50 -5.85 -8.95 -11.58
C ARG A 50 -5.71 -7.56 -10.97
N VAL A 51 -6.80 -6.99 -10.45
CA VAL A 51 -6.76 -5.66 -9.81
C VAL A 51 -5.83 -5.67 -8.61
N LEU A 52 -5.88 -6.71 -7.77
CA LEU A 52 -5.03 -6.83 -6.59
C LEU A 52 -3.54 -6.88 -6.97
N LEU A 53 -3.18 -7.65 -8.00
CA LEU A 53 -1.81 -7.78 -8.51
C LEU A 53 -1.33 -6.47 -9.15
N LEU A 54 -2.18 -5.81 -9.93
CA LEU A 54 -1.83 -4.53 -10.58
C LEU A 54 -1.61 -3.42 -9.55
N VAL A 55 -2.54 -3.27 -8.60
CA VAL A 55 -2.43 -2.27 -7.51
C VAL A 55 -1.25 -2.60 -6.60
N GLY A 56 -1.09 -3.87 -6.22
CA GLY A 56 0.02 -4.35 -5.43
C GLY A 56 1.38 -4.10 -6.08
N GLY A 57 1.51 -4.45 -7.36
CA GLY A 57 2.70 -4.20 -8.16
C GLY A 57 3.02 -2.71 -8.26
N LEU A 58 2.01 -1.87 -8.51
CA LEU A 58 2.18 -0.42 -8.53
C LEU A 58 2.67 0.12 -7.18
N LEU A 59 2.11 -0.34 -6.07
CA LEU A 59 2.56 0.04 -4.72
C LEU A 59 4.03 -0.36 -4.49
N LEU A 60 4.42 -1.57 -4.90
CA LEU A 60 5.81 -2.03 -4.80
C LEU A 60 6.76 -1.17 -5.62
N VAL A 61 6.38 -0.76 -6.84
CA VAL A 61 7.17 0.16 -7.67
C VAL A 61 7.42 1.48 -6.94
N TYR A 62 6.37 2.06 -6.34
CA TYR A 62 6.51 3.29 -5.55
C TYR A 62 7.40 3.10 -4.31
N LEU A 63 7.36 1.93 -3.67
CA LEU A 63 8.22 1.64 -2.52
C LEU A 63 9.68 1.42 -2.92
N VAL A 64 9.94 0.77 -4.06
CA VAL A 64 11.29 0.67 -4.64
C VAL A 64 11.81 2.07 -4.96
N TRP A 65 10.98 2.91 -5.58
CA TRP A 65 11.34 4.30 -5.84
C TRP A 65 11.67 5.08 -4.55
N LEU A 66 10.87 4.93 -3.50
CA LEU A 66 11.14 5.51 -2.18
C LEU A 66 12.45 5.02 -1.57
N ALA A 67 12.79 3.74 -1.76
CA ALA A 67 14.03 3.16 -1.25
C ALA A 67 15.28 3.66 -2.01
N LEU A 68 15.15 3.90 -3.32
CA LEU A 68 16.21 4.43 -4.18
C LEU A 68 16.44 5.93 -3.93
N LEU A 69 15.36 6.70 -3.79
CA LEU A 69 15.37 8.14 -3.59
C LEU A 69 14.61 8.48 -2.30
N PRO A 70 15.26 8.37 -1.12
CA PRO A 70 14.65 8.70 0.16
C PRO A 70 14.56 10.22 0.34
N CYS A 71 13.68 10.86 -0.43
CA CYS A 71 13.38 12.28 -0.36
C CYS A 71 11.99 12.52 0.22
N ARG A 72 11.77 13.74 0.69
CA ARG A 72 10.50 14.15 1.30
C ARG A 72 9.33 14.09 0.31
N GLU A 73 9.59 14.48 -0.93
CA GLU A 73 8.58 14.44 -1.99
C GLU A 73 8.13 13.01 -2.29
N ALA A 74 9.07 12.04 -2.32
CA ALA A 74 8.73 10.63 -2.48
C ALA A 74 7.86 10.11 -1.32
N LEU A 75 8.12 10.52 -0.06
CA LEU A 75 7.27 10.16 1.08
C LEU A 75 5.85 10.73 0.93
N TRP A 76 5.70 11.97 0.45
CA TRP A 76 4.40 12.57 0.17
C TRP A 76 3.66 11.82 -0.93
N THR A 77 4.34 11.47 -2.02
CA THR A 77 3.74 10.67 -3.09
C THR A 77 3.27 9.31 -2.56
N VAL A 78 4.12 8.60 -1.81
CA VAL A 78 3.74 7.30 -1.21
C VAL A 78 2.54 7.43 -0.27
N THR A 79 2.46 8.53 0.50
CA THR A 79 1.30 8.83 1.37
C THR A 79 0.00 8.87 0.56
N TRP A 80 -0.02 9.61 -0.54
CA TRP A 80 -1.18 9.72 -1.42
C TRP A 80 -1.52 8.41 -2.11
N VAL A 81 -0.52 7.70 -2.65
CA VAL A 81 -0.73 6.43 -3.34
C VAL A 81 -1.35 5.39 -2.38
N PHE A 82 -0.83 5.28 -1.16
CA PHE A 82 -1.39 4.39 -0.14
C PHE A 82 -2.78 4.83 0.33
N ALA A 83 -3.04 6.13 0.46
CA ALA A 83 -4.36 6.65 0.81
C ALA A 83 -5.41 6.28 -0.26
N ILE A 84 -5.08 6.47 -1.54
CA ILE A 84 -5.95 6.11 -2.67
C ILE A 84 -6.21 4.60 -2.68
N ALA A 85 -5.17 3.78 -2.50
CA ALA A 85 -5.33 2.33 -2.42
C ALA A 85 -6.20 1.90 -1.23
N ALA A 86 -6.03 2.53 -0.06
CA ALA A 86 -6.87 2.29 1.10
C ALA A 86 -8.33 2.67 0.83
N SER A 87 -8.59 3.82 0.20
CA SER A 87 -9.95 4.23 -0.20
C SER A 87 -10.59 3.24 -1.15
N GLY A 88 -9.84 2.72 -2.13
CA GLY A 88 -10.32 1.65 -3.03
C GLY A 88 -10.69 0.37 -2.27
N GLY A 89 -9.90 -0.01 -1.26
CA GLY A 89 -10.21 -1.13 -0.37
C GLY A 89 -11.49 -0.91 0.44
N VAL A 90 -11.68 0.30 1.00
CA VAL A 90 -12.90 0.67 1.75
C VAL A 90 -14.12 0.67 0.84
N LEU A 91 -14.02 1.20 -0.39
CA LEU A 91 -15.12 1.16 -1.36
C LEU A 91 -15.50 -0.27 -1.71
N THR A 92 -14.50 -1.13 -1.94
CA THR A 92 -14.72 -2.56 -2.21
C THR A 92 -15.41 -3.24 -1.04
N LEU A 93 -14.95 -2.97 0.18
CA LEU A 93 -15.56 -3.47 1.42
C LEU A 93 -17.02 -2.99 1.55
N ALA A 94 -17.31 -1.72 1.29
CA ALA A 94 -18.65 -1.18 1.32
C ALA A 94 -19.56 -1.88 0.30
N VAL A 95 -19.10 -2.07 -0.93
CA VAL A 95 -19.84 -2.80 -1.96
C VAL A 95 -20.14 -4.23 -1.51
N VAL A 96 -19.17 -4.94 -0.92
CA VAL A 96 -19.39 -6.32 -0.45
C VAL A 96 -20.38 -6.38 0.71
N LEU A 97 -20.36 -5.39 1.62
CA LEU A 97 -21.27 -5.30 2.76
C LEU A 97 -22.71 -4.94 2.36
N PHE A 98 -22.88 -4.03 1.40
CA PHE A 98 -24.21 -3.56 0.96
C PHE A 98 -24.83 -4.42 -0.14
N SER A 99 -24.06 -5.29 -0.81
CA SER A 99 -24.60 -6.13 -1.88
C SER A 99 -25.43 -7.30 -1.33
N PRO A 100 -26.66 -7.55 -1.84
CA PRO A 100 -27.49 -8.68 -1.43
C PRO A 100 -26.77 -10.03 -1.55
N ARG A 101 -27.07 -10.97 -0.64
CA ARG A 101 -26.41 -12.30 -0.60
C ARG A 101 -26.63 -13.10 -1.88
N ASP A 102 -27.75 -12.91 -2.54
CA ASP A 102 -28.17 -13.71 -3.70
C ASP A 102 -27.62 -13.20 -5.04
N ARG A 103 -26.89 -12.08 -5.04
CA ARG A 103 -26.26 -11.53 -6.25
C ARG A 103 -24.78 -11.90 -6.31
N ALA A 104 -24.33 -12.21 -7.53
CA ALA A 104 -22.90 -12.28 -7.83
C ALA A 104 -22.24 -10.95 -7.44
N LEU A 105 -21.17 -11.03 -6.66
CA LEU A 105 -20.38 -9.85 -6.31
C LEU A 105 -19.61 -9.36 -7.54
N PRO A 106 -19.44 -8.04 -7.70
CA PRO A 106 -18.51 -7.51 -8.69
C PRO A 106 -17.13 -8.13 -8.47
N LEU A 107 -16.40 -8.36 -9.56
CA LEU A 107 -15.07 -8.97 -9.59
C LEU A 107 -15.00 -10.47 -9.23
N GLY A 108 -16.12 -11.16 -8.99
CA GLY A 108 -16.12 -12.63 -8.81
C GLY A 108 -15.79 -13.11 -7.39
N LEU A 109 -15.97 -12.27 -6.37
CA LEU A 109 -15.70 -12.54 -4.94
C LEU A 109 -16.68 -13.53 -4.25
N GLY A 110 -17.23 -14.50 -5.00
CA GLY A 110 -18.44 -15.24 -4.61
C GLY A 110 -18.26 -16.33 -3.54
N SER A 111 -17.08 -16.89 -3.35
CA SER A 111 -16.90 -18.14 -2.59
C SER A 111 -16.91 -17.97 -1.07
N ASP A 112 -16.33 -16.88 -0.51
CA ASP A 112 -16.25 -16.68 0.95
C ASP A 112 -16.31 -15.18 1.34
N ARG A 113 -17.53 -14.60 1.33
CA ARG A 113 -17.74 -13.18 1.62
C ARG A 113 -17.18 -12.73 2.98
N VAL A 114 -17.30 -13.56 4.02
CA VAL A 114 -16.86 -13.18 5.38
C VAL A 114 -15.34 -13.06 5.45
N VAL A 115 -14.63 -14.01 4.83
CA VAL A 115 -13.17 -13.99 4.75
C VAL A 115 -12.71 -12.81 3.90
N ALA A 116 -13.38 -12.56 2.77
CA ALA A 116 -13.08 -11.42 1.91
C ALA A 116 -13.31 -10.07 2.63
N ILE A 117 -14.39 -9.93 3.40
CA ILE A 117 -14.69 -8.74 4.22
C ILE A 117 -13.58 -8.51 5.25
N ALA A 118 -13.24 -9.55 6.02
CA ALA A 118 -12.21 -9.46 7.04
C ALA A 118 -10.85 -9.08 6.42
N TRP A 119 -10.48 -9.72 5.31
CA TRP A 119 -9.23 -9.45 4.61
C TRP A 119 -9.17 -8.03 4.04
N CYS A 120 -10.23 -7.59 3.34
CA CYS A 120 -10.32 -6.23 2.80
C CYS A 120 -10.25 -5.18 3.90
N GLY A 121 -10.95 -5.40 5.02
CA GLY A 121 -10.93 -4.50 6.18
C GLY A 121 -9.54 -4.39 6.80
N VAL A 122 -8.85 -5.51 7.00
CA VAL A 122 -7.47 -5.53 7.50
C VAL A 122 -6.54 -4.81 6.53
N CYS A 123 -6.58 -5.11 5.23
CA CYS A 123 -5.74 -4.47 4.22
C CYS A 123 -5.98 -2.95 4.16
N ALA A 124 -7.23 -2.51 4.14
CA ALA A 124 -7.57 -1.08 4.10
C ALA A 124 -7.06 -0.35 5.35
N THR A 125 -7.20 -0.96 6.53
CA THR A 125 -6.71 -0.41 7.80
C THR A 125 -5.18 -0.31 7.79
N LEU A 126 -4.49 -1.35 7.33
CA LEU A 126 -3.04 -1.40 7.24
C LEU A 126 -2.49 -0.36 6.24
N LEU A 127 -3.12 -0.23 5.07
CA LEU A 127 -2.73 0.77 4.07
C LEU A 127 -2.99 2.21 4.56
N CYS A 128 -4.07 2.43 5.31
CA CYS A 128 -4.36 3.70 5.94
C CYS A 128 -3.31 4.05 7.02
N ALA A 129 -2.98 3.09 7.90
CA ALA A 129 -1.94 3.27 8.90
C ALA A 129 -0.57 3.56 8.25
N ALA A 130 -0.23 2.84 7.18
CA ALA A 130 0.97 3.07 6.38
C ALA A 130 1.01 4.50 5.80
N SER A 131 -0.11 4.97 5.23
CA SER A 131 -0.24 6.34 4.72
C SER A 131 -0.01 7.38 5.83
N VAL A 132 -0.65 7.21 6.99
CA VAL A 132 -0.46 8.13 8.14
C VAL A 132 0.99 8.14 8.63
N MET A 133 1.64 6.97 8.71
CA MET A 133 3.05 6.87 9.12
C MET A 133 3.97 7.58 8.11
N ALA A 134 3.77 7.35 6.81
CA ALA A 134 4.53 8.02 5.75
C ALA A 134 4.33 9.54 5.80
N GLY A 135 3.09 10.00 5.98
CA GLY A 135 2.75 11.42 6.08
C GLY A 135 3.37 12.10 7.30
N ARG A 136 3.34 11.44 8.47
CA ARG A 136 4.01 11.95 9.69
C ARG A 136 5.52 12.07 9.50
N LEU A 137 6.14 11.10 8.86
CA LEU A 137 7.58 11.15 8.58
C LEU A 137 7.91 12.26 7.59
N ALA A 138 7.05 12.49 6.60
CA ALA A 138 7.17 13.61 5.66
C ALA A 138 6.94 14.97 6.34
N SER A 139 6.06 15.08 7.34
CA SER A 139 5.75 16.35 8.01
C SER A 139 6.77 16.77 9.07
N THR A 140 7.58 15.82 9.57
CA THR A 140 8.57 16.10 10.61
C THR A 140 9.63 17.05 10.06
N ARG A 141 9.53 18.34 10.42
CA ARG A 141 10.53 19.36 10.07
C ARG A 141 11.81 19.08 10.84
N ARG A 142 12.94 19.13 10.15
CA ARG A 142 14.21 19.58 10.74
C ARG A 142 14.36 21.05 10.43
#